data_AF-A0A712HR52-F1
#
_entry.id   AF-A0A712HR52-F1
#
_cell.length_a   1.000
_cell.length_b   1.000
_cell.length_c   1.000
_cell.angle_alpha   90.00
_cell.angle_beta   90.00
_cell.angle_gamma   90.00
#
_symmetry.space_group_name_H-M   'P 1'
#
loop_
_entity.id
_entity.type
_entity.pdbx_description
1 polymer ?
#
loop_
_entity_poly.entity_id
_entity_poly.type
_entity_poly.pdbx_seq_one_letter_code
_entity_poly.pdbx_strand_id
1 'polypeptide(L)' 'RSFDTACLSSIKDLQPLEIKALREELNVSQPVFARYLNTSVSTVQKWESGAKRPSGMSLKLLNVVQKHGLKVLV' A
#
# COMPACT_ATOMS: atom_id res chain seq x y z
N ARG A 1 7.66 -17.67 18.00
CA ARG A 1 7.36 -17.66 16.56
C ARG A 1 8.63 -17.26 15.84
N SER A 2 9.17 -18.12 14.99
CA SER A 2 10.42 -17.85 14.27
C SER A 2 10.10 -17.12 12.97
N PHE A 3 10.74 -15.97 12.73
CA PHE A 3 10.57 -15.17 11.51
C PHE A 3 11.66 -15.56 10.49
N ASP A 4 11.69 -16.84 10.13
CA ASP A 4 12.69 -17.37 9.22
C ASP A 4 12.38 -17.01 7.77
N THR A 5 13.38 -17.14 6.90
CA THR A 5 13.29 -16.89 5.45
C THR A 5 12.16 -17.67 4.77
N ALA A 6 11.81 -18.85 5.29
CA ALA A 6 10.67 -19.64 4.81
C ALA A 6 9.30 -18.96 5.03
N CYS A 7 9.22 -17.94 5.90
CA CYS A 7 8.02 -17.15 6.17
C CYS A 7 7.91 -15.90 5.27
N LEU A 8 8.91 -15.64 4.41
CA LEU A 8 8.89 -14.51 3.49
C LEU A 8 7.85 -14.76 2.39
N SER A 9 6.63 -14.26 2.59
CA SER A 9 5.63 -14.17 1.54
C SER A 9 6.15 -13.26 0.41
N SER A 10 6.11 -13.75 -0.82
CA SER A 10 6.46 -12.96 -2.00
C SER A 10 5.64 -11.66 -2.04
N ILE A 11 6.34 -10.52 -1.99
CA ILE A 11 5.73 -9.21 -2.11
C ILE A 11 5.38 -9.03 -3.58
N LYS A 12 4.09 -8.84 -3.89
CA LYS A 12 3.67 -8.57 -5.26
C LYS A 12 3.89 -7.10 -5.58
N ASP A 13 4.45 -6.82 -6.75
CA ASP A 13 4.46 -5.48 -7.32
C ASP A 13 3.01 -5.03 -7.57
N LEU A 14 2.69 -3.81 -7.18
CA LEU A 14 1.37 -3.23 -7.39
C LEU A 14 1.43 -2.21 -8.52
N GLN A 15 0.60 -2.42 -9.54
CA GLN A 15 0.41 -1.49 -10.64
C GLN A 15 -0.36 -0.25 -10.17
N PRO A 16 -0.20 0.90 -10.86
CA PRO A 16 -0.88 2.15 -10.50
C PRO A 16 -2.39 1.99 -10.33
N LEU A 17 -3.02 1.25 -11.23
CA LEU A 17 -4.46 0.99 -11.20
C LEU A 17 -4.87 0.14 -9.99
N GLU A 18 -4.04 -0.81 -9.57
CA GLU A 18 -4.31 -1.65 -8.39
C GLU A 18 -4.21 -0.84 -7.10
N ILE A 19 -3.28 0.12 -7.02
CA ILE A 19 -3.17 1.02 -5.86
C ILE A 19 -4.41 1.91 -5.75
N LYS A 20 -4.89 2.43 -6.89
CA LYS A 20 -6.12 3.21 -6.95
C LYS A 20 -7.34 2.37 -6.56
N ALA A 21 -7.45 1.16 -7.11
CA ALA A 21 -8.53 0.23 -6.80
C ALA A 21 -8.55 -0.12 -5.31
N LEU A 22 -7.39 -0.45 -4.72
CA LEU A 22 -7.25 -0.70 -3.29
C LEU A 22 -7.81 0.46 -2.44
N ARG A 23 -7.44 1.70 -2.77
CA ARG A 23 -7.96 2.88 -2.06
C ARG A 23 -9.48 3.00 -2.17
N GLU A 24 -10.03 2.76 -3.36
CA GLU A 24 -11.47 2.85 -3.64
C GLU A 24 -12.27 1.74 -2.97
N GLU A 25 -11.74 0.50 -2.94
CA GLU A 25 -12.31 -0.63 -2.20
C GLU A 25 -12.35 -0.37 -0.69
N LEU A 26 -11.35 0.34 -0.17
CA LEU A 26 -11.31 0.79 1.23
C LEU A 26 -12.21 2.01 1.50
N ASN A 27 -12.87 2.54 0.47
CA ASN A 27 -13.80 3.66 0.52
C ASN A 27 -13.23 4.92 1.21
N VAL A 28 -11.98 5.25 0.91
CA VAL A 28 -11.28 6.43 1.45
C VAL A 28 -10.78 7.36 0.35
N SER A 29 -10.70 8.65 0.67
CA SER A 29 -10.10 9.65 -0.20
C SER A 29 -8.56 9.56 -0.21
N GLN A 30 -7.90 10.11 -1.24
CA GLN A 30 -6.43 10.13 -1.32
C GLN A 30 -5.78 10.77 -0.07
N PRO A 31 -6.28 11.88 0.50
CA PRO A 31 -5.70 12.45 1.73
C PRO A 31 -5.81 11.53 2.95
N VAL A 32 -6.96 10.86 3.11
CA VAL A 32 -7.19 9.93 4.22
C VAL A 32 -6.28 8.71 4.08
N PHE A 33 -6.20 8.15 2.86
CA PHE A 33 -5.31 7.03 2.57
C PHE A 33 -3.84 7.38 2.80
N ALA A 34 -3.38 8.55 2.36
CA ALA A 34 -2.03 9.03 2.59
C ALA A 34 -1.70 9.14 4.09
N ARG A 35 -2.66 9.64 4.89
CA ARG A 35 -2.48 9.76 6.35
C ARG A 35 -2.35 8.40 7.03
N TYR A 36 -3.17 7.41 6.65
CA TYR A 36 -3.03 6.05 7.18
C TYR A 36 -1.69 5.41 6.79
N LEU A 37 -1.23 5.63 5.56
CA LEU A 37 0.05 5.11 5.08
C LEU A 37 1.27 5.91 5.56
N ASN A 38 1.08 6.94 6.39
CA ASN A 38 2.11 7.87 6.84
C ASN A 38 2.96 8.43 5.67
N THR A 39 2.28 8.88 4.61
CA THR A 39 2.92 9.46 3.43
C THR A 39 2.18 10.72 2.95
N SER A 40 2.71 11.39 1.92
CA SER A 40 2.08 12.59 1.37
C SER A 40 1.00 12.24 0.34
N VAL A 41 0.00 13.12 0.18
CA VAL A 41 -1.02 12.99 -0.86
C VAL A 41 -0.39 12.96 -2.26
N SER A 42 0.65 13.78 -2.48
CA SER A 42 1.41 13.78 -3.74
C SER A 42 2.08 12.44 -4.01
N THR A 43 2.53 11.73 -2.97
CA THR A 43 3.10 10.38 -3.11
C THR A 43 2.04 9.39 -3.55
N VAL A 44 0.86 9.39 -2.94
CA VAL A 44 -0.28 8.54 -3.36
C VAL A 44 -0.69 8.85 -4.80
N GLN A 45 -0.80 10.12 -5.17
CA GLN A 45 -1.12 10.52 -6.54
C GLN A 45 -0.10 10.01 -7.55
N LYS A 46 1.20 10.13 -7.25
CA LYS A 46 2.27 9.63 -8.13
C LYS A 46 2.25 8.11 -8.27
N TRP A 47 1.84 7.41 -7.22
CA TRP A 47 1.65 5.95 -7.28
C TRP A 47 0.45 5.58 -8.15
N GLU A 48 -0.70 6.22 -7.94
CA GLU A 48 -1.92 5.95 -8.71
C GLU A 48 -1.82 6.38 -10.18
N SER A 49 -0.99 7.38 -10.51
CA SER A 49 -0.74 7.79 -11.89
C SER A 49 0.40 7.03 -12.57
N GLY A 50 1.19 6.26 -11.81
CA GLY A 50 2.38 5.57 -12.31
C GLY A 50 3.61 6.46 -12.52
N ALA A 51 3.54 7.75 -12.20
CA ALA A 51 4.69 8.66 -12.24
C ALA A 51 5.81 8.22 -11.27
N LYS A 52 5.46 7.51 -10.20
CA LYS A 52 6.41 6.83 -9.30
C LYS A 52 5.84 5.47 -8.90
N ARG A 53 6.69 4.48 -8.67
CA ARG A 53 6.29 3.19 -8.09
C ARG A 53 6.63 3.11 -6.60
N PRO A 54 5.79 2.49 -5.76
CA PRO A 54 6.18 2.13 -4.41
C PRO A 54 7.28 1.06 -4.46
N SER A 55 8.23 1.12 -3.53
CA SER A 55 9.31 0.15 -3.41
C SER A 55 9.69 -0.08 -1.96
N GLY A 56 10.40 -1.19 -1.69
CA GLY A 56 10.85 -1.58 -0.36
C GLY A 56 9.71 -1.60 0.66
N MET A 57 9.83 -0.80 1.72
CA MET A 57 8.85 -0.73 2.81
C MET A 57 7.47 -0.25 2.35
N SER A 58 7.40 0.71 1.43
CA SER A 58 6.11 1.23 0.94
C SER A 58 5.31 0.16 0.16
N LEU A 59 6.00 -0.65 -0.65
CA LEU A 59 5.36 -1.76 -1.36
C LEU A 59 4.90 -2.86 -0.38
N LYS A 60 5.73 -3.17 0.62
CA LYS A 60 5.37 -4.12 1.68
C LYS A 60 4.14 -3.66 2.47
N LEU A 61 4.09 -2.37 2.84
CA LEU A 61 2.96 -1.78 3.57
C LEU A 61 1.67 -1.87 2.74
N LEU A 62 1.72 -1.52 1.45
CA LEU A 62 0.56 -1.64 0.56
C LEU A 62 0.08 -3.10 0.43
N ASN A 63 0.99 -4.07 0.37
CA ASN A 63 0.63 -5.50 0.37
C ASN A 63 -0.04 -5.93 1.69
N VAL A 64 0.44 -5.42 2.84
CA VAL A 64 -0.19 -5.68 4.15
C VAL A 64 -1.60 -5.09 4.19
N VAL A 65 -1.77 -3.85 3.72
CA VAL A 65 -3.08 -3.19 3.66
C VAL A 65 -4.01 -3.89 2.67
N GLN A 66 -3.53 -4.35 1.52
CA GLN A 66 -4.32 -5.13 0.58
C GLN A 66 -4.83 -6.44 1.20
N LYS A 67 -4.00 -7.10 2.02
CA LYS A 67 -4.36 -8.37 2.66
C LYS A 67 -5.26 -8.23 3.88
N HIS A 68 -5.09 -7.16 4.66
CA HIS A 68 -5.69 -7.03 5.99
C HIS A 68 -6.60 -5.80 6.17
N GLY A 69 -6.66 -4.91 5.17
CA GLY A 69 -7.35 -3.63 5.23
C GLY A 69 -6.62 -2.56 6.04
N LEU A 70 -7.19 -1.36 6.12
CA LEU A 70 -6.60 -0.21 6.85
C LEU A 70 -6.60 -0.37 8.38
N LYS A 71 -7.45 -1.26 8.93
CA LYS A 71 -7.58 -1.46 10.37
C LYS A 71 -6.29 -1.97 11.03
N VAL A 72 -5.37 -2.55 10.27
CA VAL A 72 -4.05 -2.97 10.76
C VAL A 72 -3.13 -1.78 11.09
N LEU A 73 -3.47 -0.57 10.64
CA LEU A 73 -2.70 0.66 10.84
C LEU A 73 -3.32 1.61 11.89
N VAL A 74 -4.38 1.17 12.57
CA VAL A 74 -5.07 1.89 13.65
C VAL A 74 -4.72 1.22 14.97
#